data_AF-M2PTC1-F1
#
_entry.id   AF-M2PTC1-F1
#
_cell.length_a   1.000
_cell.length_b   1.000
_cell.length_c   1.000
_cell.angle_alpha   90.00
_cell.angle_beta   90.00
_cell.angle_gamma   90.00
#
_symmetry.space_group_name_H-M   'P 1'
#
loop_
_entity.id
_entity.type
_entity.pdbx_description
1 polymer ?
#
loop_
_entity_poly.entity_id
_entity_poly.type
_entity_poly.pdbx_seq_one_letter_code
_entity_poly.pdbx_strand_id
1 'polypeptide(L)'
;QAFDAMIHFSFEGSFLYLSTFGRQVNTSVGPFAELWKEYARADARWGFSDPTVVSLEILTVLGAGPLCCYILKQLVQRDMARHYWIVVLSTAELYGGWMTFCPEWLTGNPSLNTDNVLHFWVYLVVSSDILSSWVVIPIWLMVDSYHHIAQSLRVTQASKVKVN
;
A
#
# COMPACT_ATOMS: atom_id res chain seq x y z
N GLN A 1 -1.19 4.21 -9.57
CA GLN A 1 -2.62 3.87 -9.84
C GLN A 1 -2.80 2.59 -10.64
N ALA A 2 -2.36 2.49 -11.92
CA ALA A 2 -2.59 1.26 -12.70
C ALA A 2 -1.74 0.06 -12.24
N PHE A 3 -0.44 0.28 -12.08
CA PHE A 3 0.47 -0.70 -11.47
C PHE A 3 0.01 -1.09 -10.06
N ASP A 4 -0.44 -0.10 -9.32
CA ASP A 4 -0.87 -0.21 -7.94
C ASP A 4 -2.15 -1.03 -7.76
N ALA A 5 -3.19 -0.76 -8.56
CA ALA A 5 -4.35 -1.63 -8.65
C ALA A 5 -3.98 -3.09 -9.02
N MET A 6 -2.99 -3.28 -9.89
CA MET A 6 -2.52 -4.61 -10.26
C MET A 6 -1.91 -5.33 -9.06
N ILE A 7 -1.09 -4.66 -8.24
CA ILE A 7 -0.50 -5.25 -7.05
C ILE A 7 -1.57 -5.66 -6.04
N HIS A 8 -2.51 -4.76 -5.71
CA HIS A 8 -3.62 -5.05 -4.80
C HIS A 8 -4.45 -6.25 -5.25
N PHE A 9 -4.81 -6.35 -6.53
CA PHE A 9 -5.66 -7.47 -6.97
C PHE A 9 -4.92 -8.79 -7.20
N SER A 10 -3.65 -8.74 -7.64
CA SER A 10 -2.90 -9.96 -7.97
C SER A 10 -2.10 -10.48 -6.78
N PHE A 11 -1.17 -9.69 -6.25
CA PHE A 11 -0.28 -10.15 -5.18
C PHE A 11 -1.04 -10.19 -3.85
N GLU A 12 -1.53 -9.04 -3.38
CA GLU A 12 -2.24 -8.96 -2.09
C GLU A 12 -3.54 -9.77 -2.09
N GLY A 13 -4.28 -9.75 -3.21
CA GLY A 13 -5.45 -10.61 -3.41
C GLY A 13 -5.13 -12.11 -3.31
N SER A 14 -3.99 -12.54 -3.86
CA SER A 14 -3.54 -13.93 -3.72
C SER A 14 -3.15 -14.28 -2.28
N PHE A 15 -2.47 -13.37 -1.57
CA PHE A 15 -2.16 -13.56 -0.15
C PHE A 15 -3.44 -13.70 0.68
N LEU A 16 -4.40 -12.78 0.49
CA LEU A 16 -5.66 -12.79 1.21
C LEU A 16 -6.42 -14.09 0.98
N TYR A 17 -6.46 -14.58 -0.25
CA TYR A 17 -7.06 -15.88 -0.56
C TYR A 17 -6.33 -17.04 0.15
N LEU A 18 -5.01 -17.01 0.22
CA LEU A 18 -4.20 -18.06 0.87
C LEU A 18 -4.18 -17.98 2.40
N SER A 19 -4.63 -16.85 2.97
CA SER A 19 -4.58 -16.55 4.40
C SER A 19 -5.94 -16.43 5.09
N THR A 20 -7.04 -16.66 4.37
CA THR A 20 -8.40 -16.55 4.90
C THR A 20 -9.10 -17.91 5.02
N PHE A 21 -10.12 -17.97 5.89
CA PHE A 21 -10.97 -19.16 6.08
C PHE A 21 -10.19 -20.41 6.51
N GLY A 22 -9.18 -20.25 7.38
CA GLY A 22 -8.37 -21.34 7.93
C GLY A 22 -7.26 -21.83 7.01
N ARG A 23 -7.03 -21.17 5.87
CA ARG A 23 -5.88 -21.41 4.99
C ARG A 23 -4.65 -20.67 5.51
N GLN A 24 -3.48 -21.24 5.24
CA GLN A 24 -2.18 -20.63 5.50
C GLN A 24 -1.30 -20.78 4.26
N VAL A 25 -0.46 -19.79 4.01
CA VAL A 25 0.48 -19.80 2.88
C VAL A 25 1.41 -21.03 2.95
N ASN A 26 1.90 -21.35 4.15
CA ASN A 26 2.83 -22.46 4.36
C ASN A 26 2.26 -23.83 3.99
N THR A 27 0.95 -24.04 4.16
CA THR A 27 0.28 -25.31 3.84
C THR A 27 -0.32 -25.34 2.44
N SER A 28 -0.27 -24.22 1.72
CA SER A 28 -0.82 -24.07 0.38
C SER A 28 0.17 -24.47 -0.70
N VAL A 29 -0.34 -24.88 -1.86
CA VAL A 29 0.46 -25.25 -3.05
C VAL A 29 0.05 -24.41 -4.25
N GLY A 30 1.04 -23.98 -5.05
CA GLY A 30 0.81 -23.19 -6.26
C GLY A 30 1.86 -22.09 -6.45
N PRO A 31 1.90 -21.45 -7.63
CA PRO A 31 2.93 -20.46 -7.97
C PRO A 31 2.92 -19.25 -7.02
N PHE A 32 1.73 -18.73 -6.66
CA PHE A 32 1.61 -17.65 -5.68
C PHE A 32 1.92 -18.13 -4.26
N ALA A 33 1.61 -19.38 -3.91
CA ALA A 33 1.96 -19.93 -2.60
C ALA A 33 3.48 -20.04 -2.43
N GLU A 34 4.21 -20.49 -3.45
CA GLU A 34 5.68 -20.53 -3.42
C GLU A 34 6.31 -19.13 -3.34
N LEU A 35 5.74 -18.16 -4.06
CA LEU A 35 6.15 -16.76 -3.95
C LEU A 35 5.98 -16.23 -2.51
N TRP A 36 4.80 -16.44 -1.91
CA TRP A 36 4.54 -16.00 -0.55
C TRP A 36 5.32 -16.79 0.50
N LYS A 37 5.69 -18.05 0.23
CA LYS A 37 6.63 -18.81 1.07
C LYS A 37 8.04 -18.23 1.04
N GLU A 38 8.50 -17.72 -0.10
CA GLU A 38 9.77 -16.99 -0.17
C GLU A 38 9.70 -15.73 0.70
N TYR A 39 8.60 -15.00 0.61
CA TYR A 39 8.36 -13.83 1.45
C TYR A 39 8.28 -14.21 2.95
N ALA A 40 7.65 -15.34 3.26
CA ALA A 40 7.54 -15.88 4.61
C ALA A 40 8.90 -16.31 5.23
N ARG A 41 9.93 -16.56 4.40
CA ARG A 41 11.29 -16.81 4.89
C ARG A 41 11.96 -15.54 5.42
N ALA A 42 11.59 -14.39 4.88
CA ALA A 42 12.05 -13.10 5.38
C ALA A 42 11.23 -12.65 6.60
N ASP A 43 9.91 -12.83 6.55
CA ASP A 43 8.98 -12.48 7.63
C ASP A 43 7.92 -13.58 7.83
N ALA A 44 8.05 -14.33 8.92
CA ALA A 44 7.21 -15.50 9.19
C ALA A 44 5.70 -15.20 9.27
N ARG A 45 5.30 -13.94 9.53
CA ARG A 45 3.88 -13.54 9.64
C ARG A 45 3.09 -13.77 8.37
N TRP A 46 3.75 -13.67 7.22
CA TRP A 46 3.17 -13.93 5.91
C TRP A 46 2.96 -15.43 5.65
N GLY A 47 3.66 -16.30 6.39
CA GLY A 47 3.49 -17.74 6.32
C GLY A 47 2.31 -18.27 7.15
N PHE A 48 2.06 -17.66 8.31
CA PHE A 48 1.07 -18.11 9.31
C PHE A 48 -0.21 -17.28 9.35
N SER A 49 -0.40 -16.35 8.41
CA SER A 49 -1.63 -15.55 8.27
C SER A 49 -1.92 -14.72 9.53
N ASP A 50 -0.93 -13.93 9.95
CA ASP A 50 -1.07 -13.04 11.11
C ASP A 50 -2.33 -12.15 10.98
N PRO A 51 -3.22 -12.11 11.99
CA PRO A 51 -4.46 -11.37 11.91
C PRO A 51 -4.29 -9.87 11.65
N THR A 52 -3.19 -9.26 12.12
CA THR A 52 -2.91 -7.83 11.88
C THR A 52 -2.62 -7.61 10.41
N VAL A 53 -1.71 -8.40 9.83
CA VAL A 53 -1.35 -8.33 8.41
C VAL A 53 -2.58 -8.65 7.54
N VAL A 54 -3.28 -9.75 7.82
CA VAL A 54 -4.48 -10.15 7.06
C VAL A 54 -5.58 -9.09 7.11
N SER A 55 -5.81 -8.47 8.27
CA SER A 55 -6.83 -7.41 8.40
C SER A 55 -6.51 -6.18 7.55
N LEU A 56 -5.22 -5.86 7.42
CA LEU A 56 -4.72 -4.72 6.65
C LEU A 56 -4.87 -5.03 5.14
N GLU A 57 -4.50 -6.24 4.74
CA GLU A 57 -4.60 -6.71 3.36
C GLU A 57 -6.06 -6.82 2.86
N ILE A 58 -7.03 -7.08 3.76
CA ILE A 58 -8.45 -6.95 3.40
C ILE A 58 -8.78 -5.52 2.96
N LEU A 59 -8.27 -4.53 3.69
CA LEU A 59 -8.53 -3.12 3.41
C LEU A 59 -7.84 -2.65 2.13
N THR A 60 -6.62 -3.13 1.85
CA THR A 60 -5.91 -2.78 0.61
C THR A 60 -6.57 -3.42 -0.60
N VAL A 61 -6.93 -4.70 -0.54
CA VAL A 61 -7.58 -5.41 -1.66
C VAL A 61 -8.99 -4.89 -1.95
N LEU A 62 -9.82 -4.67 -0.91
CA LEU A 62 -11.23 -4.28 -1.07
C LEU A 62 -11.45 -2.77 -1.04
N GLY A 63 -10.52 -2.00 -0.49
CA GLY A 63 -10.59 -0.54 -0.40
C GLY A 63 -9.64 0.15 -1.38
N ALA A 64 -8.33 -0.05 -1.22
CA ALA A 64 -7.32 0.61 -2.03
C ALA A 64 -7.41 0.20 -3.51
N GLY A 65 -7.47 -1.10 -3.83
CA GLY A 65 -7.60 -1.61 -5.20
C GLY A 65 -8.77 -0.98 -5.99
N PRO A 66 -10.01 -1.02 -5.49
CA PRO A 66 -11.14 -0.35 -6.14
C PRO A 66 -11.00 1.17 -6.21
N LEU A 67 -10.41 1.80 -5.21
CA LEU A 67 -10.12 3.24 -5.23
C LEU A 67 -9.12 3.59 -6.33
N CYS A 68 -8.11 2.75 -6.56
CA CYS A 68 -7.16 2.92 -7.67
C CYS A 68 -7.87 2.85 -9.02
N CYS A 69 -8.79 1.90 -9.21
CA CYS A 69 -9.65 1.84 -10.40
C CYS A 69 -10.53 3.09 -10.55
N TYR A 70 -11.08 3.61 -9.45
CA TYR A 70 -11.87 4.84 -9.46
C TYR A 70 -11.03 6.06 -9.86
N ILE A 71 -9.82 6.21 -9.32
CA ILE A 71 -8.89 7.27 -9.71
C ILE A 71 -8.51 7.15 -11.19
N LEU A 72 -8.28 5.93 -11.70
CA LEU A 72 -8.01 5.71 -13.13
C LEU A 72 -9.19 6.15 -14.00
N LYS A 73 -10.42 5.84 -13.59
CA LYS A 73 -11.63 6.32 -14.28
C LYS A 73 -11.66 7.85 -14.33
N GLN A 74 -11.41 8.52 -13.22
CA GLN A 74 -11.37 9.99 -13.16
C GLN A 74 -10.22 10.58 -14.00
N LEU A 75 -9.08 9.89 -14.06
CA LEU A 75 -7.95 10.28 -14.91
C LEU A 75 -8.34 10.26 -16.40
N VAL A 76 -9.02 9.20 -16.85
CA VAL A 76 -9.55 9.10 -18.23
C VAL A 76 -10.58 10.19 -18.51
N GLN A 77 -11.43 10.50 -17.53
CA GLN A 77 -12.44 11.55 -17.64
C GLN A 77 -11.87 12.97 -17.49
N ARG A 78 -10.57 13.11 -17.22
CA ARG A 78 -9.89 14.39 -16.91
C ARG A 78 -10.52 15.16 -15.75
N ASP A 79 -11.21 14.48 -14.86
CA ASP A 79 -11.81 15.08 -13.67
C ASP A 79 -10.72 15.53 -12.69
N MET A 80 -10.84 16.75 -12.17
CA MET A 80 -9.90 17.32 -11.19
C MET A 80 -10.13 16.79 -9.77
N ALA A 81 -11.31 16.21 -9.49
CA ALA A 81 -11.58 15.55 -8.22
C ALA A 81 -10.65 14.34 -7.97
N ARG A 82 -9.95 13.85 -9.00
CA ARG A 82 -8.91 12.81 -8.85
C ARG A 82 -7.85 13.18 -7.81
N HIS A 83 -7.47 14.46 -7.70
CA HIS A 83 -6.42 14.89 -6.79
C HIS A 83 -6.80 14.69 -5.32
N TYR A 84 -8.08 14.81 -4.98
CA TYR A 84 -8.57 14.49 -3.64
C TYR A 84 -8.39 12.99 -3.34
N TRP A 85 -8.81 12.14 -4.26
CA TRP A 85 -8.73 10.68 -4.09
C TRP A 85 -7.31 10.15 -4.11
N ILE A 86 -6.40 10.78 -4.87
CA ILE A 86 -4.97 10.48 -4.82
C ILE A 86 -4.42 10.76 -3.41
N VAL A 87 -4.74 11.90 -2.79
CA VAL A 87 -4.30 12.20 -1.43
C VAL A 87 -4.86 11.20 -0.41
N VAL A 88 -6.13 10.83 -0.53
CA VAL A 88 -6.78 9.84 0.34
C VAL A 88 -6.08 8.47 0.22
N LEU A 89 -5.86 8.00 -1.01
CA LEU A 89 -5.18 6.72 -1.25
C LEU A 89 -3.73 6.75 -0.74
N SER A 90 -2.94 7.77 -1.10
CA SER A 90 -1.56 7.92 -0.64
C SER A 90 -1.45 7.90 0.89
N THR A 91 -2.40 8.52 1.58
CA THR A 91 -2.43 8.51 3.05
C THR A 91 -2.71 7.11 3.60
N ALA A 92 -3.62 6.37 2.97
CA ALA A 92 -3.96 5.01 3.36
C ALA A 92 -2.77 4.05 3.13
N GLU A 93 -2.07 4.16 2.01
CA GLU A 93 -0.86 3.38 1.70
C GLU A 93 0.25 3.62 2.72
N LEU A 94 0.56 4.89 3.02
CA LEU A 94 1.57 5.26 4.01
C LEU A 94 1.22 4.74 5.41
N TYR A 95 -0.06 4.83 5.78
CA TYR A 95 -0.54 4.32 7.06
C TYR A 95 -0.49 2.78 7.11
N GLY A 96 -0.84 2.11 6.02
CA GLY A 96 -0.78 0.65 5.90
C GLY A 96 0.64 0.11 6.02
N GLY A 97 1.60 0.75 5.34
CA GLY A 97 3.03 0.46 5.50
C GLY A 97 3.45 0.58 6.96
N TRP A 98 3.18 1.73 7.58
CA TRP A 98 3.51 1.98 8.99
C TRP A 98 2.93 0.91 9.93
N MET A 99 1.67 0.52 9.74
CA MET A 99 1.00 -0.48 10.58
C MET A 99 1.54 -1.90 10.37
N THR A 100 2.21 -2.18 9.26
CA THR A 100 2.87 -3.47 8.99
C THR A 100 4.24 -3.56 9.68
N PHE A 101 4.98 -2.44 9.72
CA PHE A 101 6.34 -2.38 10.28
C PHE A 101 6.39 -2.05 11.78
N CYS A 102 5.56 -1.11 12.24
CA CYS A 102 5.59 -0.63 13.63
C CYS A 102 5.41 -1.74 14.67
N PRO A 103 4.49 -2.72 14.50
CA PRO A 103 4.36 -3.83 15.45
C PRO A 103 5.61 -4.70 15.59
N GLU A 104 6.32 -4.99 14.50
CA GLU A 104 7.59 -5.76 14.57
C GLU A 104 8.70 -4.95 15.21
N TRP A 105 8.80 -3.67 14.85
CA TRP A 105 9.78 -2.78 15.46
C TRP A 105 9.60 -2.69 16.98
N LEU A 106 8.34 -2.59 17.45
CA LEU A 106 8.02 -2.55 18.88
C LEU A 106 8.27 -3.88 19.60
N THR A 107 8.12 -5.01 18.92
CA THR A 107 8.30 -6.36 19.50
C THR A 107 9.74 -6.88 19.39
N GLY A 108 10.64 -6.10 18.77
CA GLY A 108 12.05 -6.45 18.66
C GLY A 108 12.36 -7.38 17.48
N ASN A 109 11.52 -7.38 16.45
CA ASN A 109 11.69 -8.14 15.20
C ASN A 109 11.78 -9.68 15.39
N PRO A 110 10.92 -10.32 16.21
CA PRO A 110 11.01 -11.76 16.47
C PRO A 110 10.66 -12.62 15.25
N SER A 111 9.85 -12.10 14.32
CA SER A 111 9.41 -12.81 13.12
C SER A 111 10.38 -12.69 11.94
N LEU A 112 11.41 -11.85 12.11
CA LEU A 112 12.36 -11.47 11.06
C LEU A 112 13.64 -12.29 11.17
N ASN A 113 14.02 -12.90 10.06
CA ASN A 113 15.30 -13.58 9.96
C ASN A 113 16.41 -12.56 9.63
N THR A 114 17.16 -12.13 10.65
CA THR A 114 18.24 -11.14 10.54
C THR A 114 19.61 -11.74 10.27
N ASP A 115 19.73 -13.07 10.21
CA ASP A 115 21.02 -13.76 10.01
C ASP A 115 21.57 -13.59 8.59
N ASN A 116 20.70 -13.28 7.62
CA ASN A 116 21.10 -13.01 6.25
C ASN A 116 20.94 -11.52 5.93
N VAL A 117 22.07 -10.87 5.66
CA VAL A 117 22.14 -9.48 5.16
C VAL A 117 21.20 -9.31 3.96
N LEU A 118 21.06 -10.30 3.07
CA LEU A 118 20.11 -10.25 1.97
C LEU A 118 18.64 -10.19 2.41
N HIS A 119 18.22 -10.93 3.43
CA HIS A 119 16.83 -10.89 3.93
C HIS A 119 16.56 -9.61 4.73
N PHE A 120 17.55 -9.14 5.47
CA PHE A 120 17.53 -7.83 6.12
C PHE A 120 17.42 -6.69 5.09
N TRP A 121 18.19 -6.72 3.99
CA TRP A 121 18.13 -5.74 2.91
C TRP A 121 16.93 -5.92 1.97
N VAL A 122 16.40 -7.12 1.75
CA VAL A 122 15.14 -7.30 1.01
C VAL A 122 13.95 -6.80 1.82
N TYR A 123 13.98 -6.94 3.15
CA TYR A 123 13.03 -6.29 4.04
C TYR A 123 13.27 -4.77 4.15
N LEU A 124 14.52 -4.29 4.15
CA LEU A 124 14.90 -2.86 4.30
C LEU A 124 15.06 -2.01 3.03
N VAL A 125 15.15 -2.62 1.86
CA VAL A 125 15.43 -1.90 0.60
C VAL A 125 14.55 -2.34 -0.56
N VAL A 126 13.98 -3.55 -0.52
CA VAL A 126 12.91 -3.94 -1.46
C VAL A 126 11.52 -3.79 -0.81
N SER A 127 11.42 -3.96 0.51
CA SER A 127 10.16 -3.88 1.27
C SER A 127 10.06 -2.64 2.17
N SER A 128 11.15 -1.96 2.57
CA SER A 128 11.05 -0.75 3.40
C SER A 128 10.98 0.52 2.55
N ASP A 129 9.80 1.10 2.51
CA ASP A 129 9.43 2.43 3.03
C ASP A 129 10.34 3.67 2.91
N ILE A 130 11.63 3.60 2.62
CA ILE A 130 12.47 4.81 2.42
C ILE A 130 12.86 5.00 0.94
N LEU A 131 12.95 3.90 0.18
CA LEU A 131 13.21 3.89 -1.26
C LEU A 131 12.10 3.20 -2.07
N SER A 132 11.14 2.56 -1.39
CA SER A 132 10.04 1.83 -2.03
C SER A 132 9.06 2.77 -2.76
N SER A 133 8.52 2.26 -3.86
CA SER A 133 7.37 2.85 -4.55
C SER A 133 6.21 3.18 -3.60
N TRP A 134 6.08 2.51 -2.45
CA TRP A 134 4.97 2.71 -1.51
C TRP A 134 5.12 3.82 -0.46
N VAL A 135 6.26 4.52 -0.46
CA VAL A 135 6.40 5.73 0.38
C VAL A 135 6.80 6.93 -0.47
N VAL A 136 7.82 6.78 -1.32
CA VAL A 136 8.31 7.90 -2.13
C VAL A 136 7.26 8.37 -3.14
N ILE A 137 6.62 7.44 -3.86
CA ILE A 137 5.61 7.78 -4.86
C ILE A 137 4.35 8.35 -4.21
N PRO A 138 3.74 7.75 -3.16
CA PRO A 138 2.55 8.34 -2.55
C PRO A 138 2.84 9.69 -1.90
N ILE A 139 4.00 9.92 -1.27
CA ILE A 139 4.38 11.25 -0.79
C ILE A 139 4.48 12.24 -1.95
N TRP A 140 5.16 11.87 -3.03
CA TRP A 140 5.31 12.74 -4.20
C TRP A 140 3.96 13.07 -4.84
N LEU A 141 3.10 12.08 -5.06
CA LEU A 141 1.74 12.24 -5.59
C LEU A 141 0.85 13.08 -4.66
N MET A 142 1.03 12.94 -3.35
CA MET A 142 0.32 13.74 -2.35
C MET A 142 0.75 15.20 -2.41
N VAL A 143 2.06 15.46 -2.51
CA VAL A 143 2.60 16.83 -2.67
C VAL A 143 2.11 17.46 -3.97
N ASP A 144 2.18 16.74 -5.09
CA ASP A 144 1.70 17.21 -6.39
C ASP A 144 0.20 17.55 -6.35
N SER A 145 -0.61 16.62 -5.84
CA SER A 145 -2.07 16.81 -5.72
C SER A 145 -2.43 17.93 -4.75
N TYR A 146 -1.70 18.07 -3.65
CA TYR A 146 -1.88 19.17 -2.70
C TYR A 146 -1.62 20.52 -3.37
N HIS A 147 -0.55 20.66 -4.16
CA HIS A 147 -0.26 21.90 -4.87
C HIS A 147 -1.38 22.26 -5.85
N HIS A 148 -1.86 21.29 -6.63
CA HIS A 148 -2.98 21.50 -7.56
C HIS A 148 -4.26 21.96 -6.87
N ILE A 149 -4.62 21.33 -5.74
CA ILE A 149 -5.81 21.69 -4.96
C ILE A 149 -5.62 23.09 -4.34
N ALA A 150 -4.50 23.33 -3.66
CA ALA A 150 -4.23 24.59 -2.97
C ALA A 150 -4.19 25.79 -3.94
N GLN A 151 -3.57 25.63 -5.11
CA GLN A 151 -3.53 26.66 -6.15
C GLN A 151 -4.94 26.99 -6.66
N SER A 152 -5.75 25.96 -6.97
CA SER A 152 -7.12 26.14 -7.46
C SER A 152 -8.01 26.86 -6.44
N LEU A 153 -7.88 26.51 -5.15
CA LEU A 153 -8.59 27.17 -4.07
C LEU A 153 -8.17 28.63 -3.88
N ARG A 154 -6.85 28.92 -3.92
CA ARG A 154 -6.33 30.29 -3.81
C ARG A 154 -6.82 31.19 -4.95
N VAL A 155 -6.85 30.68 -6.18
CA VAL A 155 -7.39 31.42 -7.35
C VAL A 155 -8.88 31.69 -7.19
N THR A 156 -9.64 30.69 -6.74
CA THR A 156 -11.08 30.83 -6.48
C THR A 156 -11.36 31.88 -5.39
N GLN A 157 -10.59 31.86 -4.30
CA GLN A 157 -10.70 32.84 -3.22
C GLN A 157 -10.39 34.27 -3.71
N ALA A 158 -9.29 34.46 -4.44
CA ALA A 158 -8.92 35.76 -4.98
C ALA A 158 -9.96 36.32 -5.97
N SER A 159 -10.61 35.44 -6.74
CA SER A 159 -11.68 35.82 -7.67
C SER A 159 -12.94 36.28 -6.93
N LYS A 160 -13.31 35.62 -5.83
CA LYS A 160 -14.46 36.05 -5.00
C LYS A 160 -14.22 37.40 -4.31
N VAL A 161 -12.99 37.69 -3.88
CA VAL A 161 -12.64 38.99 -3.28
C VAL A 161 -12.73 40.15 -4.28
N LYS A 162 -12.48 39.91 -5.57
CA LYS A 162 -12.58 40.95 -6.61
C LYS A 162 -14.01 41.27 -7.05
N VAL A 163 -14.97 40.40 -6.74
CA VAL A 163 -16.38 40.55 -7.15
C VAL A 163 -17.22 41.26 -6.07
N ASN A 164 -16.71 41.33 -4.84
CA ASN A 164 -17.28 42.11 -3.73
C ASN A 164 -16.62 43.49 -3.62
#